data_AF-A0A2K3NQR0-F1
#
_entry.id   AF-A0A2K3NQR0-F1
#
_cell.length_a   1.000
_cell.length_b   1.000
_cell.length_c   1.000
_cell.angle_alpha   90.00
_cell.angle_beta   90.00
_cell.angle_gamma   90.00
#
_symmetry.space_group_name_H-M   'P 1'
#
loop_
_entity.id
_entity.type
_entity.pdbx_description
1 polymer ?
#
loop_
_entity_poly.entity_id
_entity_poly.type
_entity_poly.pdbx_seq_one_letter_code
_entity_poly.pdbx_strand_id
1 'polypeptide(L)'
;MSQKKQASPAYGCKNIGFNGDIGEVEYLLLNANTSSIAQISKTISNDDPNFRYRVSSYTEAVKEVACEILELMAEGLGVPDTKVFSSLIKDIESDSVLRLNHYPPKDKSHSNNVGFGEHSDPQILTILRSNDVSGLQISLQHGLWIPVNPDPSALCVNVGDVLEVMTNGRFVSVRHRAMTNSYKTRMSMAYFGAPPLNASIVAPPVLVTPHRPSLFRTFTWADYKKATYSLRLGDTRIQLFRANMS
;
A
#
# COMPACT_ATOMS: atom_id res chain seq x y z
N MET A 1 -29.57 -0.66 17.43
CA MET A 1 -30.05 -1.47 16.29
C MET A 1 -28.95 -1.54 15.23
N SER A 2 -28.50 -2.77 14.96
CA SER A 2 -27.64 -3.23 13.85
C SER A 2 -26.53 -2.30 13.32
N GLN A 3 -25.33 -2.45 13.89
CA GLN A 3 -24.10 -2.24 13.12
C GLN A 3 -24.04 -3.32 12.05
N LYS A 4 -24.48 -3.01 10.83
CA LYS A 4 -24.11 -3.81 9.66
C LYS A 4 -22.60 -3.62 9.46
N LYS A 5 -21.80 -4.52 10.03
CA LYS A 5 -20.45 -4.83 9.51
C LYS A 5 -20.65 -5.32 8.09
N GLN A 6 -20.68 -4.40 7.13
CA GLN A 6 -20.63 -4.72 5.73
C GLN A 6 -19.24 -5.29 5.49
N ALA A 7 -19.13 -6.62 5.49
CA ALA A 7 -17.92 -7.29 5.02
C ALA A 7 -17.63 -6.72 3.63
N SER A 8 -16.51 -6.00 3.50
CA SER A 8 -16.03 -5.63 2.17
C SER A 8 -15.91 -6.92 1.38
N PRO A 9 -16.39 -6.99 0.13
CA PRO A 9 -16.22 -8.18 -0.67
C PRO A 9 -14.71 -8.38 -0.79
N ALA A 10 -14.21 -9.42 -0.12
CA ALA A 10 -12.77 -9.69 -0.09
C ALA A 10 -12.27 -9.89 -1.51
N TYR A 11 -13.10 -10.40 -2.42
CA TYR A 11 -12.82 -10.51 -3.84
C TYR A 11 -13.28 -9.28 -4.63
N GLY A 12 -12.41 -8.76 -5.48
CA GLY A 12 -12.72 -7.75 -6.50
C GLY A 12 -12.21 -8.16 -7.87
N CYS A 13 -12.87 -7.67 -8.91
CA CYS A 13 -12.55 -7.96 -10.30
C CYS A 13 -12.68 -6.69 -11.14
N LYS A 14 -11.61 -6.36 -11.85
CA LYS A 14 -11.42 -5.20 -12.73
C LYS A 14 -11.53 -3.82 -12.09
N ASN A 15 -12.59 -3.55 -11.34
CA ASN A 15 -12.83 -2.27 -10.68
C ASN A 15 -11.78 -2.00 -9.60
N ILE A 16 -11.26 -0.77 -9.56
CA ILE A 16 -10.29 -0.31 -8.56
C ILE A 16 -10.86 0.96 -7.92
N GLY A 17 -10.98 0.95 -6.59
CA GLY A 17 -11.56 2.08 -5.85
C GLY A 17 -13.05 2.29 -6.18
N PHE A 18 -13.52 3.54 -6.07
CA PHE A 18 -14.93 3.89 -6.21
C PHE A 18 -15.23 4.85 -7.37
N ASN A 19 -14.19 5.33 -8.09
CA ASN A 19 -14.31 6.47 -9.01
C ASN A 19 -14.08 6.10 -10.49
N GLY A 20 -14.39 4.86 -10.85
CA GLY A 20 -14.41 4.36 -12.22
C GLY A 20 -13.06 3.89 -12.77
N ASP A 21 -12.04 3.75 -11.92
CA ASP A 21 -10.76 3.16 -12.34
C ASP A 21 -10.93 1.66 -12.58
N ILE A 22 -10.36 1.17 -13.69
CA ILE A 22 -10.45 -0.20 -14.15
C ILE A 22 -9.05 -0.70 -14.52
N GLY A 23 -8.74 -1.94 -14.19
CA GLY A 23 -7.54 -2.64 -14.64
C GLY A 23 -7.82 -4.11 -14.98
N GLU A 24 -6.92 -4.74 -15.73
CA GLU A 24 -6.97 -6.18 -16.00
C GLU A 24 -6.39 -6.96 -14.81
N VAL A 25 -7.15 -6.97 -13.71
CA VAL A 25 -6.78 -7.60 -12.44
C VAL A 25 -8.02 -8.14 -11.72
N GLU A 26 -7.89 -9.31 -11.12
CA GLU A 26 -8.76 -9.75 -10.02
C GLU A 26 -7.92 -9.85 -8.75
N TYR A 27 -8.54 -9.66 -7.60
CA TYR A 27 -7.80 -9.53 -6.36
C TYR A 27 -8.58 -9.96 -5.13
N LEU A 28 -7.83 -10.38 -4.11
CA LEU A 28 -8.30 -10.44 -2.74
C LEU A 28 -7.77 -9.24 -1.95
N LEU A 29 -8.62 -8.58 -1.17
CA LEU A 29 -8.25 -7.51 -0.25
C LEU A 29 -8.67 -7.91 1.17
N LEU A 30 -7.68 -8.09 2.04
CA LEU A 30 -7.85 -8.62 3.38
C LEU A 30 -7.30 -7.61 4.40
N ASN A 31 -7.96 -7.45 5.54
CA ASN A 31 -7.35 -6.75 6.66
C ASN A 31 -6.16 -7.58 7.18
N ALA A 32 -5.03 -6.94 7.43
CA ALA A 32 -3.78 -7.59 7.82
C ALA A 32 -3.74 -7.92 9.32
N ASN A 33 -4.79 -8.59 9.82
CA ASN A 33 -4.84 -9.11 11.19
C ASN A 33 -5.42 -10.54 11.19
N THR A 34 -4.89 -11.37 12.08
CA THR A 34 -5.14 -12.82 12.11
C THR A 34 -6.61 -13.16 12.35
N SER A 35 -7.34 -12.37 13.13
CA SER A 35 -8.77 -12.57 13.38
C SER A 35 -9.62 -12.29 12.14
N SER A 36 -9.35 -11.21 11.40
CA SER A 36 -10.03 -10.89 10.14
C SER A 36 -9.72 -11.92 9.06
N ILE A 37 -8.45 -12.36 8.95
CA ILE A 37 -8.05 -13.41 8.02
C ILE A 37 -8.78 -14.72 8.35
N ALA A 38 -8.86 -15.11 9.63
CA ALA A 38 -9.56 -16.31 10.06
C ALA A 38 -11.08 -16.27 9.84
N GLN A 39 -11.68 -15.08 9.85
CA GLN A 39 -13.09 -14.91 9.56
C GLN A 39 -13.35 -15.02 8.06
N ILE A 40 -12.56 -14.33 7.24
CA ILE A 40 -12.79 -14.24 5.80
C ILE A 40 -12.38 -15.52 5.07
N SER A 41 -11.36 -16.23 5.54
CA SER A 41 -10.87 -17.49 4.94
C SER A 41 -11.98 -18.54 4.81
N LYS A 42 -12.89 -18.60 5.80
CA LYS A 42 -14.06 -19.51 5.81
C LYS A 42 -15.03 -19.26 4.66
N THR A 43 -15.04 -18.06 4.10
CA THR A 43 -15.94 -17.67 3.02
C THR A 43 -15.29 -17.74 1.66
N ILE A 44 -13.96 -17.58 1.57
CA ILE A 44 -13.25 -17.44 0.29
C ILE A 44 -12.40 -18.66 -0.09
N SER A 45 -12.23 -19.64 0.80
CA SER A 45 -11.41 -20.83 0.55
C SER A 45 -12.18 -22.12 0.78
N ASN A 46 -12.04 -23.06 -0.16
CA ASN A 46 -12.51 -24.45 0.01
C ASN A 46 -11.59 -25.29 0.90
N ASP A 47 -10.37 -24.79 1.20
CA ASP A 47 -9.40 -25.35 2.14
C ASP A 47 -9.06 -24.26 3.17
N ASP A 48 -10.02 -23.95 4.03
CA ASP A 48 -9.92 -22.89 5.05
C ASP A 48 -8.68 -23.05 5.94
N PRO A 49 -8.40 -24.23 6.55
CA PRO A 49 -7.28 -24.34 7.49
C PRO A 49 -5.93 -24.00 6.87
N ASN A 50 -5.66 -24.50 5.66
CA ASN A 50 -4.40 -24.30 4.95
C ASN A 50 -4.28 -22.86 4.41
N PHE A 51 -5.34 -22.32 3.82
CA PHE A 51 -5.35 -20.93 3.32
C PHE A 51 -5.14 -19.95 4.47
N ARG A 52 -5.92 -20.10 5.55
CA ARG A 52 -5.82 -19.26 6.75
C ARG A 52 -4.42 -19.30 7.34
N TYR A 53 -3.85 -20.50 7.53
CA TYR A 53 -2.51 -20.65 8.07
C TYR A 53 -1.47 -19.92 7.21
N ARG A 54 -1.45 -20.18 5.90
CA ARG A 54 -0.46 -19.58 4.98
C ARG A 54 -0.56 -18.06 4.90
N VAL A 55 -1.79 -17.53 4.80
CA VAL A 55 -2.01 -16.09 4.67
C VAL A 55 -1.69 -15.38 5.98
N SER A 56 -2.09 -15.92 7.14
CA SER A 56 -1.74 -15.34 8.44
C SER A 56 -0.23 -15.36 8.68
N SER A 57 0.44 -16.50 8.47
CA SER A 57 1.89 -16.60 8.66
C SER A 57 2.67 -15.67 7.73
N TYR A 58 2.25 -15.55 6.46
CA TYR A 58 2.86 -14.59 5.53
C TYR A 58 2.64 -13.14 6.00
N THR A 59 1.42 -12.80 6.44
CA THR A 59 1.05 -11.47 6.90
C THR A 59 1.85 -11.05 8.14
N GLU A 60 2.01 -11.96 9.10
CA GLU A 60 2.80 -11.73 10.32
C GLU A 60 4.28 -11.54 9.96
N ALA A 61 4.86 -12.42 9.13
CA ALA A 61 6.25 -12.33 8.73
C ALA A 61 6.56 -11.04 7.96
N VAL A 62 5.72 -10.66 6.99
CA VAL A 62 5.94 -9.43 6.19
C VAL A 62 5.72 -8.17 7.02
N LYS A 63 4.83 -8.20 8.03
CA LYS A 63 4.65 -7.10 8.98
C LYS A 63 5.90 -6.89 9.83
N GLU A 64 6.56 -7.95 10.30
CA GLU A 64 7.82 -7.82 11.04
C GLU A 64 8.94 -7.24 10.17
N VAL A 65 9.07 -7.69 8.91
CA VAL A 65 10.01 -7.09 7.95
C VAL A 65 9.72 -5.60 7.74
N ALA A 66 8.44 -5.21 7.61
CA ALA A 66 8.04 -3.81 7.50
C ALA A 66 8.44 -3.01 8.74
N CYS A 67 8.31 -3.58 9.94
CA CYS A 67 8.71 -2.93 11.17
C CYS A 67 10.22 -2.71 11.23
N GLU A 68 11.02 -3.71 10.88
CA GLU A 68 12.48 -3.62 10.85
C GLU A 68 12.96 -2.54 9.87
N ILE A 69 12.41 -2.52 8.66
CA ILE A 69 12.73 -1.49 7.65
C ILE A 69 12.40 -0.09 8.18
N LEU A 70 11.22 0.08 8.80
CA LEU A 70 10.79 1.38 9.34
C LEU A 70 11.66 1.85 10.52
N GLU A 71 12.10 0.92 11.37
CA GLU A 71 12.99 1.21 12.50
C GLU A 71 14.38 1.64 12.01
N LEU A 72 14.94 0.95 11.00
CA LEU A 72 16.19 1.33 10.34
C LEU A 72 16.09 2.67 9.60
N MET A 73 14.95 2.94 8.97
CA MET A 73 14.67 4.22 8.33
C MET A 73 14.65 5.37 9.34
N ALA A 74 14.02 5.18 10.51
CA ALA A 74 14.00 6.18 11.57
C ALA A 74 15.41 6.42 12.16
N GLU A 75 16.19 5.35 12.37
CA GLU A 75 17.58 5.42 12.80
C GLU A 75 18.44 6.21 11.80
N GLY A 76 18.37 5.88 10.50
CA GLY A 76 19.12 6.56 9.44
C GLY A 76 18.71 8.03 9.26
N LEU A 77 17.53 8.42 9.73
CA LEU A 77 17.06 9.80 9.79
C LEU A 77 17.50 10.55 11.06
N GLY A 78 18.14 9.86 12.02
CA GLY A 78 18.54 10.42 13.31
C GLY A 78 17.37 10.68 14.25
N VAL A 79 16.25 9.96 14.09
CA VAL A 79 15.11 10.08 15.01
C VAL A 79 15.42 9.31 16.30
N PRO A 80 15.35 9.94 17.49
CA PRO A 80 15.71 9.28 18.75
C PRO A 80 14.85 8.05 19.08
N ASP A 81 13.56 8.12 18.80
CA ASP A 81 12.66 6.96 18.89
C ASP A 81 12.58 6.26 17.54
N THR A 82 13.33 5.16 17.38
CA THR A 82 13.35 4.38 16.14
C THR A 82 12.01 3.70 15.86
N LYS A 83 11.14 3.51 16.87
CA LYS A 83 9.83 2.87 16.71
C LYS A 83 8.72 3.84 16.31
N VAL A 84 9.04 5.12 16.07
CA VAL A 84 8.05 6.16 15.76
C VAL A 84 7.14 5.80 14.58
N PHE A 85 7.65 5.07 13.58
CA PHE A 85 6.87 4.62 12.43
C PHE A 85 6.35 3.18 12.59
N SER A 86 7.15 2.25 13.12
CA SER A 86 6.76 0.83 13.23
C SER A 86 5.65 0.61 14.26
N SER A 87 5.60 1.41 15.33
CA SER A 87 4.55 1.36 16.34
C SER A 87 3.15 1.56 15.73
N LEU A 88 3.03 2.42 14.70
CA LEU A 88 1.76 2.67 14.01
C LEU A 88 1.22 1.44 13.29
N ILE A 89 2.09 0.64 12.66
CA ILE A 89 1.66 -0.59 11.96
C ILE A 89 1.57 -1.79 12.92
N LYS A 90 2.23 -1.73 14.08
CA LYS A 90 2.13 -2.72 15.17
C LYS A 90 0.86 -2.56 15.99
N ASP A 91 0.26 -1.36 16.03
CA ASP A 91 -0.98 -1.07 16.75
C ASP A 91 -2.09 -2.09 16.42
N ILE A 92 -2.89 -2.44 17.43
CA ILE A 92 -3.99 -3.41 17.30
C ILE A 92 -5.12 -2.89 16.40
N GLU A 93 -5.30 -1.55 16.37
CA GLU A 93 -6.27 -0.84 15.53
C GLU A 93 -5.64 -0.40 14.20
N SER A 94 -4.44 -0.88 13.86
CA SER A 94 -3.80 -0.63 12.57
C SER A 94 -4.75 -0.99 11.41
N ASP A 95 -4.88 -0.07 10.46
CA ASP A 95 -5.70 -0.23 9.25
C ASP A 95 -4.91 -0.91 8.11
N SER A 96 -3.87 -1.68 8.45
CA SER A 96 -3.03 -2.38 7.47
C SER A 96 -3.83 -3.41 6.70
N VAL A 97 -3.50 -3.59 5.42
CA VAL A 97 -4.19 -4.55 4.52
C VAL A 97 -3.19 -5.39 3.73
N LEU A 98 -3.59 -6.61 3.41
CA LEU A 98 -2.91 -7.49 2.46
C LEU A 98 -3.76 -7.58 1.19
N ARG A 99 -3.15 -7.32 0.03
CA ARG A 99 -3.78 -7.49 -1.28
C ARG A 99 -3.08 -8.56 -2.08
N LEU A 100 -3.84 -9.54 -2.56
CA LEU A 100 -3.36 -10.56 -3.49
C LEU A 100 -3.92 -10.23 -4.86
N ASN A 101 -3.06 -9.93 -5.83
CA ASN A 101 -3.46 -9.58 -7.19
C ASN A 101 -3.14 -10.73 -8.16
N HIS A 102 -4.10 -11.05 -9.01
CA HIS A 102 -3.97 -11.93 -10.17
C HIS A 102 -4.19 -11.12 -11.44
N TYR A 103 -3.17 -11.08 -12.29
CA TYR A 103 -3.21 -10.43 -13.60
C TYR A 103 -3.21 -11.52 -14.67
N PRO A 104 -4.36 -11.81 -15.31
CA PRO A 104 -4.43 -12.83 -16.34
C PRO A 104 -3.60 -12.44 -17.57
N PRO A 105 -3.22 -13.42 -18.42
CA PRO A 105 -2.59 -13.12 -19.70
C PRO A 105 -3.50 -12.21 -20.53
N LYS A 106 -2.88 -11.21 -21.16
CA LYS A 106 -3.56 -10.23 -22.00
C LYS A 106 -4.36 -10.93 -23.09
N ASP A 107 -5.65 -10.61 -23.19
CA ASP A 107 -6.44 -10.92 -24.37
C ASP A 107 -5.96 -10.09 -25.56
N LYS A 108 -5.57 -10.75 -26.65
CA LYS A 108 -5.10 -10.12 -27.89
C LYS A 108 -6.17 -9.21 -28.53
N SER A 109 -7.44 -9.37 -28.16
CA SER A 109 -8.57 -8.55 -28.64
C SER A 109 -8.61 -7.13 -28.05
N HIS A 110 -7.89 -6.88 -26.93
CA HIS A 110 -7.93 -5.61 -26.23
C HIS A 110 -6.62 -4.81 -26.38
N SER A 111 -6.75 -3.50 -26.59
CA SER A 111 -5.60 -2.58 -26.70
C SER A 111 -5.02 -2.18 -25.33
N ASN A 112 -5.81 -2.27 -24.26
CA ASN A 112 -5.39 -1.87 -22.92
C ASN A 112 -4.59 -2.99 -22.22
N ASN A 113 -3.36 -2.66 -21.80
CA ASN A 113 -2.46 -3.58 -21.08
C ASN A 113 -2.30 -3.20 -19.61
N VAL A 114 -3.10 -2.25 -19.10
CA VAL A 114 -2.99 -1.80 -17.71
C VAL A 114 -3.66 -2.84 -16.81
N GLY A 115 -2.85 -3.56 -16.04
CA GLY A 115 -3.34 -4.45 -14.98
C GLY A 115 -3.77 -3.66 -13.76
N PHE A 116 -2.98 -2.67 -13.36
CA PHE A 116 -3.29 -1.73 -12.29
C PHE A 116 -2.74 -0.36 -12.67
N GLY A 117 -3.61 0.67 -12.64
CA GLY A 117 -3.27 2.02 -13.08
C GLY A 117 -2.15 2.67 -12.27
N GLU A 118 -1.60 3.75 -12.82
CA GLU A 118 -0.56 4.53 -12.13
C GLU A 118 -1.09 5.18 -10.85
N HIS A 119 -0.31 5.07 -9.77
CA HIS A 119 -0.63 5.67 -8.47
C HIS A 119 0.62 5.75 -7.58
N SER A 120 0.51 6.47 -6.48
CA SER A 120 1.35 6.26 -5.30
C SER A 120 0.55 5.56 -4.20
N ASP A 121 1.21 4.84 -3.30
CA ASP A 121 0.53 4.16 -2.21
C ASP A 121 0.19 5.15 -1.09
N PRO A 122 -1.07 5.21 -0.61
CA PRO A 122 -1.44 6.17 0.42
C PRO A 122 -0.91 5.84 1.82
N GLN A 123 -0.55 4.58 2.09
CA GLN A 123 -0.13 4.10 3.41
C GLN A 123 1.31 4.52 3.77
N ILE A 124 1.88 3.97 4.86
CA ILE A 124 3.25 4.27 5.31
C ILE A 124 4.26 3.57 4.38
N LEU A 125 4.13 2.25 4.24
CA LEU A 125 5.07 1.41 3.52
C LEU A 125 4.33 0.30 2.80
N THR A 126 4.75 -0.03 1.58
CA THR A 126 4.29 -1.23 0.87
C THR A 126 5.43 -2.22 0.73
N ILE A 127 5.18 -3.48 1.10
CA ILE A 127 6.06 -4.60 0.77
C ILE A 127 5.37 -5.50 -0.24
N LEU A 128 5.96 -5.61 -1.42
CA LEU A 128 5.45 -6.34 -2.56
C LEU A 128 6.34 -7.55 -2.88
N ARG A 129 5.72 -8.71 -3.05
CA ARG A 129 6.33 -9.89 -3.64
C ARG A 129 5.55 -10.32 -4.88
N SER A 130 6.21 -10.70 -5.95
CA SER A 130 5.56 -11.29 -7.13
C SER A 130 6.18 -12.62 -7.54
N ASN A 131 5.52 -13.33 -8.45
CA ASN A 131 6.17 -14.41 -9.19
C ASN A 131 7.22 -13.85 -10.19
N ASP A 132 7.83 -14.74 -10.97
CA ASP A 132 8.88 -14.46 -11.97
C ASP A 132 8.35 -13.77 -13.24
N VAL A 133 7.28 -12.99 -13.13
CA VAL A 133 6.57 -12.40 -14.27
C VAL A 133 6.62 -10.88 -14.18
N SER A 134 7.16 -10.28 -15.24
CA SER A 134 7.30 -8.82 -15.39
C SER A 134 5.94 -8.14 -15.38
N GLY A 135 5.93 -6.87 -14.97
CA GLY A 135 4.72 -6.03 -15.04
C GLY A 135 4.79 -4.79 -14.18
N LEU A 136 5.55 -4.81 -13.08
CA LEU A 136 5.74 -3.63 -12.24
C LEU A 136 6.60 -2.59 -12.99
N GLN A 137 6.12 -1.34 -12.99
CA GLN A 137 6.87 -0.19 -13.47
C GLN A 137 6.82 0.91 -12.42
N ILE A 138 7.92 1.63 -12.25
CA ILE A 138 8.04 2.79 -11.36
C ILE A 138 8.38 4.05 -12.16
N SER A 139 8.07 5.22 -11.61
CA SER A 139 8.42 6.51 -12.19
C SER A 139 9.17 7.36 -11.18
N LEU A 140 10.43 7.69 -11.49
CA LEU A 140 11.38 8.32 -10.57
C LEU A 140 11.36 9.86 -10.61
N GLN A 141 10.87 10.48 -11.69
CA GLN A 141 10.52 11.89 -11.91
C GLN A 141 10.36 12.12 -13.43
N HIS A 142 9.64 13.17 -13.86
CA HIS A 142 9.42 13.55 -15.28
C HIS A 142 8.63 12.55 -16.16
N GLY A 143 7.85 11.65 -15.55
CA GLY A 143 6.90 10.79 -16.28
C GLY A 143 7.54 9.62 -17.04
N LEU A 144 8.85 9.39 -16.91
CA LEU A 144 9.50 8.19 -17.43
C LEU A 144 9.10 6.96 -16.61
N TRP A 145 8.73 5.88 -17.29
CA TRP A 145 8.34 4.60 -16.68
C TRP A 145 9.46 3.58 -16.84
N ILE A 146 9.98 3.09 -15.72
CA ILE A 146 11.09 2.14 -15.66
C ILE A 146 10.55 0.79 -15.22
N PRO A 147 10.79 -0.30 -15.98
CA PRO A 147 10.40 -1.64 -15.56
C PRO A 147 11.25 -2.09 -14.37
N VAL A 148 10.60 -2.76 -13.41
CA VAL A 148 11.28 -3.46 -12.32
C VAL A 148 11.42 -4.92 -12.73
N ASN A 149 12.65 -5.43 -12.73
CA ASN A 149 12.91 -6.84 -13.06
C ASN A 149 12.23 -7.75 -12.02
N PRO A 150 11.47 -8.76 -12.45
CA PRO A 150 10.83 -9.67 -11.52
C PRO A 150 11.87 -10.58 -10.87
N ASP A 151 11.86 -10.63 -9.54
CA ASP A 151 12.65 -11.57 -8.75
C ASP A 151 11.73 -12.22 -7.70
N PRO A 152 11.38 -13.51 -7.83
CA PRO A 152 10.50 -14.19 -6.89
C PRO A 152 11.13 -14.46 -5.50
N SER A 153 12.44 -14.23 -5.36
CA SER A 153 13.19 -14.32 -4.12
C SER A 153 13.34 -12.99 -3.39
N ALA A 154 13.09 -11.86 -4.07
CA ALA A 154 13.22 -10.53 -3.51
C ALA A 154 11.86 -9.92 -3.09
N LEU A 155 11.94 -8.94 -2.20
CA LEU A 155 10.84 -8.05 -1.83
C LEU A 155 11.09 -6.68 -2.47
N CYS A 156 10.06 -6.12 -3.12
CA CYS A 156 10.05 -4.73 -3.55
C CYS A 156 9.40 -3.88 -2.45
N VAL A 157 10.06 -2.78 -2.07
CA VAL A 157 9.61 -1.91 -0.98
C VAL A 157 9.31 -0.52 -1.55
N ASN A 158 8.09 -0.04 -1.37
CA ASN A 158 7.69 1.32 -1.77
C ASN A 158 7.49 2.18 -0.52
N VAL A 159 8.02 3.41 -0.58
CA VAL A 159 7.62 4.51 0.30
C VAL A 159 6.21 4.93 -0.11
N GLY A 160 5.31 5.03 0.86
CA GLY A 160 3.97 5.58 0.66
C GLY A 160 3.85 7.04 1.09
N ASP A 161 2.73 7.65 0.74
CA ASP A 161 2.46 9.08 0.94
C ASP A 161 2.53 9.48 2.43
N VAL A 162 2.04 8.62 3.34
CA VAL A 162 2.07 8.92 4.78
C VAL A 162 3.51 8.93 5.31
N LEU A 163 4.39 8.05 4.81
CA LEU A 163 5.81 8.08 5.20
C LEU A 163 6.53 9.29 4.60
N GLU A 164 6.17 9.73 3.39
CA GLU A 164 6.68 11.00 2.85
C GLU A 164 6.35 12.18 3.78
N VAL A 165 5.12 12.24 4.30
CA VAL A 165 4.72 13.26 5.27
C VAL A 165 5.51 13.15 6.56
N MET A 166 5.56 11.95 7.15
CA MET A 166 6.23 11.73 8.43
C MET A 166 7.75 11.94 8.36
N THR A 167 8.34 11.87 7.17
CA THR A 167 9.77 12.16 6.96
C THR A 167 10.03 13.59 6.46
N ASN A 168 9.00 14.44 6.45
CA ASN A 168 9.04 15.82 5.94
C ASN A 168 9.67 15.89 4.53
N GLY A 169 9.23 14.99 3.65
CA GLY A 169 9.66 14.88 2.26
C GLY A 169 11.07 14.35 2.05
N ARG A 170 11.70 13.70 3.04
CA ARG A 170 13.02 13.07 2.85
C ARG A 170 12.93 11.77 2.06
N PHE A 171 11.89 10.99 2.29
CA PHE A 171 11.55 9.85 1.45
C PHE A 171 10.34 10.21 0.60
N VAL A 172 10.48 10.14 -0.72
CA VAL A 172 9.43 10.53 -1.65
C VAL A 172 8.66 9.29 -2.07
N SER A 173 7.33 9.40 -2.02
CA SER A 173 6.40 8.36 -2.41
C SER A 173 6.54 8.07 -3.91
N VAL A 174 6.74 6.79 -4.25
CA VAL A 174 7.04 6.39 -5.63
C VAL A 174 5.75 6.16 -6.43
N ARG A 175 5.67 6.80 -7.60
CA ARG A 175 4.64 6.50 -8.60
C ARG A 175 4.94 5.15 -9.23
N HIS A 176 3.97 4.25 -9.24
CA HIS A 176 4.11 2.92 -9.81
C HIS A 176 2.82 2.45 -10.49
N ARG A 177 2.94 1.45 -11.38
CA ARG A 177 1.81 0.81 -12.06
C ARG A 177 2.12 -0.66 -12.34
N ALA A 178 1.09 -1.46 -12.63
CA ALA A 178 1.25 -2.84 -13.07
C ALA A 178 0.69 -3.03 -14.49
N MET A 179 1.52 -3.56 -15.37
CA MET A 179 1.16 -3.92 -16.74
C MET A 179 0.88 -5.42 -16.84
N THR A 180 -0.08 -5.81 -17.68
CA THR A 180 -0.29 -7.19 -18.09
C THR A 180 0.65 -7.56 -19.24
N ASN A 181 0.89 -8.85 -19.42
CA ASN A 181 1.66 -9.39 -20.54
C ASN A 181 0.81 -10.44 -21.28
N SER A 182 1.17 -10.78 -22.52
CA SER A 182 0.35 -11.64 -23.39
C SER A 182 0.59 -13.15 -23.27
N TYR A 183 1.45 -13.60 -22.36
CA TYR A 183 1.95 -14.97 -22.38
C TYR A 183 1.87 -15.69 -21.03
N LYS A 184 1.87 -14.98 -19.90
CA LYS A 184 1.92 -15.59 -18.58
C LYS A 184 1.20 -14.77 -17.52
N THR A 185 0.46 -15.46 -16.65
CA THR A 185 -0.16 -14.87 -15.48
C THR A 185 0.86 -14.25 -14.54
N ARG A 186 0.64 -13.00 -14.13
CA ARG A 186 1.39 -12.38 -13.03
C ARG A 186 0.58 -12.49 -11.74
N MET A 187 1.24 -12.88 -10.66
CA MET A 187 0.68 -12.89 -9.31
C MET A 187 1.52 -11.99 -8.42
N SER A 188 0.89 -11.20 -7.56
CA SER A 188 1.61 -10.43 -6.55
C SER A 188 0.86 -10.32 -5.23
N MET A 189 1.61 -10.29 -4.13
CA MET A 189 1.10 -10.04 -2.78
C MET A 189 1.70 -8.72 -2.28
N ALA A 190 0.85 -7.78 -1.90
CA ALA A 190 1.23 -6.47 -1.40
C ALA A 190 0.70 -6.30 0.04
N TYR A 191 1.61 -6.17 1.00
CA TYR A 191 1.29 -5.72 2.35
C TYR A 191 1.39 -4.20 2.39
N PHE A 192 0.32 -3.53 2.82
CA PHE A 192 0.27 -2.09 3.00
C PHE A 192 0.21 -1.78 4.49
N GLY A 193 1.32 -1.28 5.04
CA GLY A 193 1.42 -0.90 6.44
C GLY A 193 0.75 0.46 6.67
N ALA A 194 -0.38 0.47 7.37
CA ALA A 194 -1.15 1.68 7.65
C ALA A 194 -1.32 1.89 9.17
N PRO A 195 -1.42 3.14 9.63
CA PRO A 195 -1.65 3.45 11.03
C PRO A 195 -3.13 3.23 11.43
N PRO A 196 -3.50 3.35 12.71
CA PRO A 196 -4.88 3.48 13.14
C PRO A 196 -5.58 4.69 12.49
N LEU A 197 -6.90 4.61 12.30
CA LEU A 197 -7.69 5.67 11.66
C LEU A 197 -7.56 7.04 12.36
N ASN A 198 -7.44 7.05 13.68
CA ASN A 198 -7.30 8.27 14.48
C ASN A 198 -5.86 8.76 14.61
N ALA A 199 -4.87 8.06 14.04
CA ALA A 199 -3.48 8.46 14.14
C ALA A 199 -3.24 9.82 13.47
N SER A 200 -2.56 10.71 14.20
CA SER A 200 -2.12 12.01 13.70
C SER A 200 -0.89 11.83 12.83
N ILE A 201 -0.98 12.25 11.57
CA ILE A 201 0.10 12.19 10.59
C ILE A 201 0.83 13.52 10.61
N VAL A 202 2.06 13.50 11.12
CA VAL A 202 2.93 14.66 11.27
C VAL A 202 4.39 14.21 11.33
N ALA A 203 5.31 15.03 10.85
CA ALA A 203 6.73 14.75 10.96
C ALA A 203 7.21 14.88 12.42
N PRO A 204 8.08 13.97 12.91
CA PRO A 204 8.76 14.13 14.19
C PRO A 204 9.47 15.50 14.28
N PRO A 205 9.43 16.20 15.42
CA PRO A 205 9.99 17.55 15.55
C PRO A 205 11.46 17.67 15.13
N VAL A 206 12.25 16.61 15.35
CA VAL A 206 13.66 16.54 14.94
C VAL A 206 13.88 16.66 13.43
N LEU A 207 12.87 16.34 12.61
CA LEU A 207 12.91 16.43 11.15
C LEU A 207 12.40 17.78 10.60
N VAL A 208 11.96 18.68 11.49
CA VAL A 208 11.46 20.02 11.15
C VAL A 208 12.40 21.06 11.74
N THR A 209 12.97 21.91 10.89
CA THR A 209 13.92 22.95 11.33
C THR A 209 13.58 24.28 10.67
N PRO A 210 14.14 25.43 11.13
CA PRO A 210 13.94 26.71 10.45
C PRO A 210 14.35 26.70 8.97
N HIS A 211 15.34 25.87 8.59
CA HIS A 211 15.79 25.71 7.20
C HIS A 211 15.01 24.65 6.42
N ARG A 212 14.20 23.84 7.11
CA ARG A 212 13.32 22.82 6.53
C ARG A 212 12.00 22.83 7.30
N PRO A 213 11.14 23.85 7.06
CA PRO A 213 9.84 23.93 7.71
C PRO A 213 8.97 22.72 7.33
N SER A 214 7.86 22.54 8.05
CA SER A 214 6.92 21.46 7.73
C SER A 214 6.33 21.67 6.34
N LEU A 215 6.52 20.70 5.45
CA LEU A 215 5.99 20.73 4.08
C LEU A 215 4.49 20.41 4.02
N PHE A 216 3.97 19.79 5.08
CA PHE A 216 2.61 19.28 5.16
C PHE A 216 1.91 19.80 6.42
N ARG A 217 0.59 19.99 6.34
CA ARG A 217 -0.23 20.25 7.53
C ARG A 217 -0.47 18.93 8.27
N THR A 218 -0.79 19.01 9.56
CA THR A 218 -1.24 17.85 10.33
C THR A 218 -2.64 17.40 9.88
N PHE A 219 -2.86 16.10 9.77
CA PHE A 219 -4.16 15.48 9.46
C PHE A 219 -4.24 14.07 10.09
N THR A 220 -5.41 13.46 10.15
CA THR A 220 -5.54 12.07 10.60
C THR A 220 -5.50 11.08 9.44
N TRP A 221 -5.11 9.82 9.68
CA TRP A 221 -5.20 8.78 8.65
C TRP A 221 -6.63 8.65 8.08
N ALA A 222 -7.67 8.80 8.91
CA ALA A 222 -9.05 8.82 8.46
C ALA A 222 -9.32 9.93 7.42
N ASP A 223 -8.80 11.14 7.64
CA ASP A 223 -8.94 12.25 6.69
C ASP A 223 -8.28 11.92 5.34
N TYR A 224 -7.05 11.39 5.39
CA TYR A 224 -6.29 11.05 4.19
C TYR A 224 -6.90 9.87 3.43
N LYS A 225 -7.32 8.83 4.14
CA LYS A 225 -8.03 7.67 3.58
C LYS A 225 -9.33 8.13 2.92
N LYS A 226 -10.12 8.99 3.58
CA LYS A 226 -11.36 9.53 3.00
C LYS A 226 -11.09 10.32 1.71
N ALA A 227 -10.08 11.20 1.70
CA ALA A 227 -9.69 11.94 0.51
C ALA A 227 -9.25 10.98 -0.62
N THR A 228 -8.44 9.98 -0.28
CA THR A 228 -7.96 8.95 -1.21
C THR A 228 -9.10 8.24 -1.93
N TYR A 229 -10.11 7.78 -1.20
CA TYR A 229 -11.24 7.06 -1.77
C TYR A 229 -12.26 7.96 -2.49
N SER A 230 -12.18 9.29 -2.32
CA SER A 230 -13.01 10.26 -3.06
C SER A 230 -12.42 10.69 -4.41
N LEU A 231 -11.19 10.27 -4.71
CA LEU A 231 -10.42 10.66 -5.87
C LEU A 231 -10.15 9.47 -6.80
N ARG A 232 -9.67 9.74 -8.02
CA ARG A 232 -9.25 8.70 -8.95
C ARG A 232 -7.88 8.15 -8.56
N LEU A 233 -7.59 6.93 -9.01
CA LEU A 233 -6.37 6.21 -8.70
C LEU A 233 -5.11 7.02 -9.05
N GLY A 234 -5.14 7.69 -10.21
CA GLY A 234 -4.05 8.50 -10.73
C GLY A 234 -3.82 9.85 -10.04
N ASP A 235 -4.73 10.30 -9.18
CA ASP A 235 -4.66 11.65 -8.60
C ASP A 235 -3.52 11.79 -7.58
N THR A 236 -2.85 12.94 -7.58
CA THR A 236 -1.79 13.27 -6.61
C THR A 236 -2.40 13.78 -5.30
N ARG A 237 -2.90 12.84 -4.49
CA ARG A 237 -3.67 13.08 -3.26
C ARG A 237 -2.93 13.91 -2.21
N ILE A 238 -1.62 13.69 -2.06
CA ILE A 238 -0.82 14.34 -1.01
C ILE A 238 -0.75 15.87 -1.13
N GLN A 239 -0.97 16.42 -2.33
CA GLN A 239 -0.97 17.88 -2.55
C GLN A 239 -2.10 18.58 -1.79
N LEU A 240 -3.22 17.90 -1.52
CA LEU A 240 -4.32 18.44 -0.72
C LEU A 240 -3.94 18.68 0.76
N PHE A 241 -2.78 18.19 1.19
CA PHE A 241 -2.30 18.25 2.56
C PHE A 241 -0.97 18.98 2.71
N ARG A 242 -0.51 19.69 1.66
CA ARG A 242 0.63 20.61 1.81
C ARG A 242 0.31 21.76 2.76
N ALA A 243 1.33 22.21 3.49
CA ALA A 243 1.24 23.43 4.25
C ALA A 243 1.18 24.62 3.28
N ASN A 244 0.37 25.63 3.60
CA ASN A 244 0.42 26.90 2.88
C ASN A 244 1.79 27.53 3.17
N MET A 245 2.55 27.87 2.13
CA MET A 245 3.76 28.66 2.30
C MET A 245 3.33 30.08 2.69
N SER A 246 3.59 30.45 3.94
CA SER A 246 3.50 31.83 4.44
C SER A 246 4.68 32.66 3.97
#